data_AF-A0A960WYZ9-F1
#
_entry.id   AF-A0A960WYZ9-F1
#
_cell.length_a   1.000
_cell.length_b   1.000
_cell.length_c   1.000
_cell.angle_alpha   90.00
_cell.angle_beta   90.00
_cell.angle_gamma   90.00
#
_symmetry.space_group_name_H-M   'P 1'
#
loop_
_entity.id
_entity.type
_entity.pdbx_description
1 polymer ?
#
loop_
_entity_poly.entity_id
_entity_poly.type
_entity_poly.pdbx_seq_one_letter_code
_entity_poly.pdbx_strand_id
1 'polypeptide(L)'
;MTQPFGHIARRLIVHVLAVIALLSALPASAQVIIYRFELKTDRDFNRDSYESGYLVAPFSGGAASLLFTTDHAKTYNETAATGNFSTAVTDKKEIQWVVTATSGGTATTNEDGTTGATTGVDTYLAFGPADSTETFRTLTADISTRIAKKMKGRVVGASSAVSTNHPGRIGSAAILDWNLTFDESLTRRSNKTATSVADGVQDVKDYLSGRGYLPEGVSDLTVATTSLAGGGVGTAYSATLVASGGSGSVTWAIASGSLPDGLSLSGSSISGTPTTPGTSSFTVRATDSASPAQTATRTLSIVISSMSITTASLPTATNGTAYTTTLAATNGIAPLTWSVDVLPSGLTLNTSTGVISGTPVGANTTHLNITATDSSSPVQSVTTSYDLTVTLVILNTTMPVGTVGTAYAQALTASGGKLPLSWSVKAGTSLPSGLTITGSTITGTPDTAGTTTFTLVVTDDAGVVVEKSFDITIN
;
A
#
# COMPACT_ATOMS: atom_id res chain seq x y z
N MET A 1 -63.94 10.31 -72.92
CA MET A 1 -64.09 9.89 -71.51
C MET A 1 -63.01 8.89 -71.20
N THR A 2 -61.94 9.30 -70.50
CA THR A 2 -61.08 8.42 -69.68
C THR A 2 -60.20 9.31 -68.80
N GLN A 3 -60.43 9.21 -67.49
CA GLN A 3 -59.83 10.00 -66.40
C GLN A 3 -58.44 9.45 -66.00
N PRO A 4 -57.58 10.25 -65.33
CA PRO A 4 -56.21 9.86 -64.97
C PRO A 4 -56.12 9.32 -63.52
N PHE A 5 -55.66 8.07 -63.35
CA PHE A 5 -55.42 7.43 -62.04
C PHE A 5 -53.92 7.35 -61.68
N GLY A 6 -53.13 8.39 -61.98
CA GLY A 6 -51.66 8.34 -61.85
C GLY A 6 -51.04 9.04 -60.62
N HIS A 7 -51.74 9.97 -59.97
CA HIS A 7 -51.09 10.90 -59.02
C HIS A 7 -51.40 10.69 -57.53
N ILE A 8 -52.43 9.93 -57.17
CA ILE A 8 -52.82 9.72 -55.76
C ILE A 8 -52.02 8.56 -55.12
N ALA A 9 -51.72 7.49 -55.88
CA ALA A 9 -50.98 6.34 -55.36
C ALA A 9 -49.50 6.66 -55.02
N ARG A 10 -48.83 7.53 -55.78
CA ARG A 10 -47.43 7.92 -55.52
C ARG A 10 -47.27 8.85 -54.31
N ARG A 11 -48.24 9.71 -54.00
CA ARG A 11 -48.18 10.58 -52.80
C ARG A 11 -48.47 9.82 -51.51
N LEU A 12 -49.32 8.79 -51.56
CA LEU A 12 -49.63 7.94 -50.41
C LEU A 12 -48.45 7.03 -50.03
N ILE A 13 -47.75 6.45 -51.02
CA ILE A 13 -46.58 5.59 -50.78
C ILE A 13 -45.39 6.41 -50.25
N VAL A 14 -45.16 7.63 -50.74
CA VAL A 14 -44.06 8.48 -50.25
C VAL A 14 -44.34 9.03 -48.84
N HIS A 15 -45.60 9.30 -48.46
CA HIS A 15 -45.92 9.68 -47.08
C HIS A 15 -45.89 8.49 -46.10
N VAL A 16 -46.28 7.30 -46.53
CA VAL A 16 -46.18 6.09 -45.70
C VAL A 16 -44.71 5.67 -45.51
N LEU A 17 -43.87 5.77 -46.54
CA LEU A 17 -42.42 5.53 -46.39
C LEU A 17 -41.69 6.66 -45.65
N ALA A 18 -42.11 7.92 -45.76
CA ALA A 18 -41.54 9.01 -44.97
C ALA A 18 -41.93 8.93 -43.48
N VAL A 19 -43.13 8.44 -43.14
CA VAL A 19 -43.55 8.20 -41.75
C VAL A 19 -42.84 6.96 -41.16
N ILE A 20 -42.58 5.92 -41.98
CA ILE A 20 -41.77 4.76 -41.57
C ILE A 20 -40.27 5.12 -41.42
N ALA A 21 -39.75 6.04 -42.25
CA ALA A 21 -38.36 6.50 -42.16
C ALA A 21 -38.11 7.59 -41.10
N LEU A 22 -39.13 8.35 -40.68
CA LEU A 22 -39.01 9.30 -39.55
C LEU A 22 -39.13 8.61 -38.18
N LEU A 23 -39.69 7.39 -38.12
CA LEU A 23 -39.69 6.55 -36.91
C LEU A 23 -38.36 5.83 -36.66
N SER A 24 -37.46 5.75 -37.66
CA SER A 24 -36.17 5.07 -37.55
C SER A 24 -34.99 5.96 -37.11
N ALA A 25 -35.25 7.19 -36.66
CA ALA A 25 -34.21 8.16 -36.31
C ALA A 25 -34.34 8.77 -34.90
N LEU A 26 -35.10 8.14 -34.00
CA LEU A 26 -34.99 8.38 -32.56
C LEU A 26 -34.11 7.27 -31.99
N PRO A 27 -33.09 7.58 -31.16
CA PRO A 27 -32.25 6.55 -30.56
C PRO A 27 -33.18 5.56 -29.87
N ALA A 28 -33.07 4.29 -30.22
CA ALA A 28 -33.89 3.22 -29.68
C ALA A 28 -33.72 3.21 -28.16
N SER A 29 -34.58 3.93 -27.45
CA SER A 29 -34.73 3.72 -26.03
C SER A 29 -35.18 2.27 -25.91
N ALA A 30 -34.43 1.45 -25.17
CA ALA A 30 -34.99 0.18 -24.78
C ALA A 30 -36.15 0.56 -23.91
N GLN A 31 -37.33 0.40 -24.48
CA GLN A 31 -38.51 0.61 -23.71
C GLN A 31 -38.49 -0.54 -22.69
N VAL A 32 -38.30 -0.19 -21.42
CA VAL A 32 -38.36 -1.11 -20.29
C VAL A 32 -39.67 -0.90 -19.52
N ILE A 33 -40.20 -1.99 -18.98
CA ILE A 33 -41.28 -2.02 -18.00
C ILE A 33 -40.67 -2.40 -16.66
N ILE A 34 -40.99 -1.63 -15.63
CA ILE A 34 -40.50 -1.87 -14.28
C ILE A 34 -41.68 -2.22 -13.36
N TYR A 35 -41.59 -3.38 -12.70
CA TYR A 35 -42.52 -3.79 -11.66
C TYR A 35 -41.80 -3.80 -10.32
N ARG A 36 -42.42 -3.24 -9.30
CA ARG A 36 -42.02 -3.51 -7.92
C ARG A 36 -42.67 -4.80 -7.47
N PHE A 37 -41.90 -5.70 -6.87
CA PHE A 37 -42.44 -6.89 -6.23
C PHE A 37 -42.25 -6.87 -4.72
N GLU A 38 -43.19 -7.49 -4.03
CA GLU A 38 -43.14 -7.73 -2.58
C GLU A 38 -43.23 -9.24 -2.35
N LEU A 39 -42.33 -9.75 -1.52
CA LEU A 39 -42.26 -11.15 -1.13
C LEU A 39 -42.98 -11.30 0.22
N LYS A 40 -43.95 -12.21 0.29
CA LYS A 40 -44.52 -12.62 1.58
C LYS A 40 -43.66 -13.73 2.17
N THR A 41 -42.78 -13.36 3.09
CA THR A 41 -41.91 -14.28 3.82
C THR A 41 -42.57 -14.74 5.12
N ASP A 42 -42.34 -16.00 5.49
CA ASP A 42 -42.56 -16.47 6.87
C ASP A 42 -41.37 -16.00 7.74
N ARG A 43 -41.64 -15.10 8.70
CA ARG A 43 -40.61 -14.49 9.55
C ARG A 43 -39.91 -15.49 10.47
N ASP A 44 -40.52 -16.65 10.71
CA ASP A 44 -39.96 -17.67 11.61
C ASP A 44 -38.88 -18.53 10.93
N PHE A 45 -38.77 -18.48 9.59
CA PHE A 45 -37.82 -19.29 8.83
C PHE A 45 -36.56 -18.55 8.37
N ASN A 46 -36.60 -17.22 8.15
CA ASN A 46 -35.44 -16.51 7.60
C ASN A 46 -35.47 -14.99 7.88
N ARG A 47 -34.74 -14.57 8.92
CA ARG A 47 -34.71 -13.20 9.46
C ARG A 47 -33.99 -12.17 8.56
N ASP A 48 -33.13 -12.63 7.64
CA ASP A 48 -32.32 -11.79 6.74
C ASP A 48 -32.71 -11.99 5.25
N SER A 49 -33.96 -12.35 4.99
CA SER A 49 -34.47 -12.59 3.62
C SER A 49 -34.65 -11.30 2.82
N TYR A 50 -34.62 -11.42 1.49
CA TYR A 50 -35.21 -10.39 0.62
C TYR A 50 -36.70 -10.21 0.93
N GLU A 51 -37.12 -8.95 1.05
CA GLU A 51 -38.49 -8.56 1.41
C GLU A 51 -39.26 -8.04 0.19
N SER A 52 -38.55 -7.42 -0.73
CA SER A 52 -39.11 -6.80 -1.91
C SER A 52 -38.09 -6.75 -3.04
N GLY A 53 -38.41 -6.07 -4.14
CA GLY A 53 -37.47 -5.85 -5.21
C GLY A 53 -38.11 -5.28 -6.47
N TYR A 54 -37.37 -5.33 -7.57
CA TYR A 54 -37.78 -4.81 -8.87
C TYR A 54 -37.52 -5.83 -9.97
N LEU A 55 -38.48 -5.97 -10.87
CA LEU A 55 -38.34 -6.64 -12.15
C LEU A 55 -38.17 -5.58 -13.24
N VAL A 56 -37.13 -5.71 -14.06
CA VAL A 56 -36.91 -4.87 -15.25
C VAL A 56 -36.96 -5.76 -16.48
N ALA A 57 -37.90 -5.48 -17.38
CA ALA A 57 -38.15 -6.29 -18.58
C ALA A 57 -38.37 -5.40 -19.81
N PRO A 58 -38.11 -5.87 -21.04
CA PRO A 58 -38.45 -5.13 -22.25
C PRO A 58 -39.97 -5.14 -22.52
N PHE A 59 -40.52 -4.05 -23.10
CA PHE A 59 -41.96 -3.99 -23.44
C PHE A 59 -42.43 -5.08 -24.42
N SER A 60 -41.54 -5.56 -25.28
CA SER A 60 -41.83 -6.62 -26.25
C SER A 60 -41.92 -8.02 -25.64
N GLY A 61 -41.59 -8.16 -24.35
CA GLY A 61 -41.27 -9.46 -23.76
C GLY A 61 -39.85 -9.92 -24.13
N GLY A 62 -39.34 -10.87 -23.35
CA GLY A 62 -37.96 -11.39 -23.44
C GLY A 62 -37.26 -11.42 -22.09
N ALA A 63 -35.92 -11.52 -22.13
CA ALA A 63 -35.09 -11.60 -20.94
C ALA A 63 -35.31 -10.41 -19.99
N ALA A 64 -35.47 -10.71 -18.71
CA ALA A 64 -35.73 -9.75 -17.65
C ALA A 64 -34.72 -9.95 -16.51
N SER A 65 -34.42 -8.87 -15.80
CA SER A 65 -33.55 -8.90 -14.61
C SER A 65 -34.37 -8.65 -13.35
N LEU A 66 -33.98 -9.30 -12.27
CA LEU A 66 -34.54 -9.09 -10.93
C LEU A 66 -33.50 -8.44 -10.03
N LEU A 67 -33.91 -7.40 -9.31
CA LEU A 67 -33.16 -6.80 -8.22
C LEU A 67 -33.91 -7.08 -6.94
N PHE A 68 -33.38 -7.95 -6.10
CA PHE A 68 -33.93 -8.24 -4.78
C PHE A 68 -33.44 -7.20 -3.77
N THR A 69 -34.29 -6.80 -2.84
CA THR A 69 -33.97 -5.81 -1.80
C THR A 69 -34.33 -6.31 -0.41
N THR A 70 -33.49 -5.96 0.55
CA THR A 70 -33.71 -6.18 1.98
C THR A 70 -33.88 -4.82 2.64
N ASP A 71 -35.11 -4.42 2.97
CA ASP A 71 -35.42 -3.04 3.35
C ASP A 71 -34.86 -2.69 4.73
N HIS A 72 -34.79 -3.67 5.64
CA HIS A 72 -34.19 -3.48 6.97
C HIS A 72 -32.68 -3.29 6.94
N ALA A 73 -31.97 -4.02 6.06
CA ALA A 73 -30.52 -3.94 5.91
C ALA A 73 -30.09 -2.86 4.91
N LYS A 74 -31.05 -2.33 4.13
CA LYS A 74 -30.79 -1.43 3.00
C LYS A 74 -29.77 -2.03 2.04
N THR A 75 -29.99 -3.26 1.62
CA THR A 75 -29.16 -3.94 0.62
C THR A 75 -29.95 -4.36 -0.60
N TYR A 76 -29.27 -4.53 -1.73
CA TYR A 76 -29.86 -5.11 -2.93
C TYR A 76 -28.93 -6.10 -3.63
N ASN A 77 -29.49 -7.09 -4.31
CA ASN A 77 -28.76 -8.05 -5.12
C ASN A 77 -29.41 -8.21 -6.50
N GLU A 78 -28.60 -8.18 -7.56
CA GLU A 78 -29.08 -8.36 -8.93
C GLU A 78 -28.91 -9.82 -9.37
N THR A 79 -29.95 -10.38 -9.97
CA THR A 79 -29.87 -11.57 -10.81
C THR A 79 -30.17 -11.18 -12.25
N ALA A 80 -29.09 -10.96 -13.01
CA ALA A 80 -29.15 -10.44 -14.37
C ALA A 80 -29.68 -11.51 -15.35
N ALA A 81 -30.66 -11.15 -16.18
CA ALA A 81 -31.17 -11.98 -17.28
C ALA A 81 -31.64 -13.40 -16.89
N THR A 82 -31.93 -13.66 -15.62
CA THR A 82 -32.47 -14.93 -15.16
C THR A 82 -33.99 -15.01 -15.25
N GLY A 83 -34.63 -13.87 -15.56
CA GLY A 83 -36.07 -13.75 -15.82
C GLY A 83 -36.42 -13.83 -17.30
N ASN A 84 -37.65 -14.23 -17.59
CA ASN A 84 -38.29 -14.07 -18.89
C ASN A 84 -39.69 -13.50 -18.66
N PHE A 85 -39.99 -12.42 -19.38
CA PHE A 85 -41.28 -11.74 -19.39
C PHE A 85 -41.98 -12.08 -20.69
N SER A 86 -43.12 -12.76 -20.64
CA SER A 86 -43.78 -13.31 -21.82
C SER A 86 -45.30 -13.24 -21.68
N THR A 87 -46.03 -13.61 -22.74
CA THR A 87 -47.48 -13.80 -22.68
C THR A 87 -47.82 -15.28 -22.87
N ALA A 88 -48.89 -15.74 -22.22
CA ALA A 88 -49.48 -17.04 -22.41
C ALA A 88 -50.99 -16.92 -22.64
N VAL A 89 -51.57 -17.90 -23.33
CA VAL A 89 -53.01 -17.98 -23.54
C VAL A 89 -53.57 -19.08 -22.64
N THR A 90 -54.57 -18.76 -21.83
CA THR A 90 -55.22 -19.74 -20.95
C THR A 90 -56.15 -20.66 -21.74
N ASP A 91 -56.60 -21.77 -21.11
CA ASP A 91 -57.62 -22.66 -21.68
C ASP A 91 -58.94 -21.93 -21.99
N LYS A 92 -59.18 -20.78 -21.36
CA LYS A 92 -60.33 -19.88 -21.61
C LYS A 92 -60.07 -18.86 -22.72
N LYS A 93 -58.95 -18.97 -23.45
CA LYS A 93 -58.48 -18.03 -24.48
C LYS A 93 -58.18 -16.62 -23.97
N GLU A 94 -57.93 -16.46 -22.68
CA GLU A 94 -57.49 -15.18 -22.11
C GLU A 94 -55.97 -15.05 -22.25
N ILE A 95 -55.48 -13.87 -22.64
CA ILE A 95 -54.04 -13.60 -22.66
C ILE A 95 -53.61 -13.17 -21.25
N GLN A 96 -52.57 -13.79 -20.72
CA GLN A 96 -51.95 -13.44 -19.44
C GLN A 96 -50.48 -13.10 -19.62
N TRP A 97 -49.99 -12.13 -18.87
CA TRP A 97 -48.55 -11.90 -18.71
C TRP A 97 -47.99 -12.96 -17.76
N VAL A 98 -46.86 -13.53 -18.16
CA VAL A 98 -46.13 -14.57 -17.43
C VAL A 98 -44.72 -14.08 -17.15
N VAL A 99 -44.37 -14.08 -15.87
CA VAL A 99 -42.99 -13.86 -15.44
C VAL A 99 -42.46 -15.20 -14.94
N THR A 100 -41.43 -15.72 -15.59
CA THR A 100 -40.62 -16.82 -15.06
C THR A 100 -39.27 -16.27 -14.68
N ALA A 101 -38.73 -16.57 -13.51
CA ALA A 101 -37.36 -16.20 -13.20
C ALA A 101 -36.66 -17.23 -12.34
N THR A 102 -35.34 -17.29 -12.47
CA THR A 102 -34.50 -18.10 -11.61
C THR A 102 -33.61 -17.23 -10.72
N SER A 103 -33.39 -17.60 -9.45
CA SER A 103 -32.27 -17.04 -8.69
C SER A 103 -31.00 -17.80 -9.11
N GLY A 104 -30.00 -17.11 -9.64
CA GLY A 104 -28.72 -17.71 -10.02
C GLY A 104 -27.72 -17.68 -8.86
N GLY A 105 -27.21 -18.84 -8.44
CA GLY A 105 -26.10 -18.95 -7.51
C GLY A 105 -24.77 -18.56 -8.17
N THR A 106 -24.02 -17.66 -7.54
CA THR A 106 -22.60 -17.45 -7.83
C THR A 106 -21.79 -18.66 -7.37
N ALA A 107 -20.87 -19.15 -8.21
CA ALA A 107 -19.83 -20.06 -7.77
C ALA A 107 -18.95 -19.33 -6.76
N THR A 108 -18.85 -19.84 -5.53
CA THR A 108 -17.90 -19.32 -4.55
C THR A 108 -16.58 -20.06 -4.72
N THR A 109 -15.49 -19.33 -4.92
CA THR A 109 -14.15 -19.83 -4.61
C THR A 109 -14.01 -19.84 -3.09
N ASN A 110 -13.75 -21.01 -2.51
CA ASN A 110 -13.41 -21.14 -1.11
C ASN A 110 -12.06 -20.43 -0.83
N GLU A 111 -11.74 -20.16 0.44
CA GLU A 111 -10.44 -19.58 0.85
C GLU A 111 -9.21 -20.41 0.41
N ASP A 112 -9.42 -21.68 0.05
CA ASP A 112 -8.40 -22.60 -0.47
C ASP A 112 -8.23 -22.58 -2.00
N GLY A 113 -8.97 -21.72 -2.71
CA GLY A 113 -8.91 -21.60 -4.17
C GLY A 113 -9.73 -22.63 -4.95
N THR A 114 -10.51 -23.49 -4.29
CA THR A 114 -11.42 -24.44 -4.97
C THR A 114 -12.76 -23.78 -5.31
N THR A 115 -13.27 -24.01 -6.53
CA THR A 115 -14.61 -23.57 -6.95
C THR A 115 -15.66 -24.57 -6.46
N GLY A 116 -16.35 -24.23 -5.37
CA GLY A 116 -17.52 -24.98 -4.90
C GLY A 116 -18.79 -24.48 -5.59
N ALA A 117 -19.42 -25.31 -6.42
CA ALA A 117 -20.73 -24.99 -6.99
C ALA A 117 -21.82 -25.19 -5.93
N THR A 118 -22.29 -24.12 -5.28
CA THR A 118 -23.56 -24.14 -4.55
C THR A 118 -24.69 -23.98 -5.57
N THR A 119 -25.08 -25.10 -6.19
CA THR A 119 -26.26 -25.18 -7.07
C THR A 119 -27.51 -25.00 -6.24
N GLY A 120 -27.86 -23.74 -6.03
CA GLY A 120 -29.16 -23.38 -5.54
C GLY A 120 -29.88 -22.43 -6.47
N VAL A 121 -30.95 -22.91 -7.11
CA VAL A 121 -31.76 -22.17 -8.09
C VAL A 121 -33.21 -22.21 -7.64
N ASP A 122 -33.76 -21.07 -7.21
CA ASP A 122 -35.19 -20.94 -6.93
C ASP A 122 -35.90 -20.45 -8.19
N THR A 123 -37.09 -20.98 -8.46
CA THR A 123 -37.89 -20.57 -9.64
C THR A 123 -39.12 -19.79 -9.21
N TYR A 124 -39.24 -18.57 -9.70
CA TYR A 124 -40.34 -17.64 -9.47
C TYR A 124 -41.28 -17.66 -10.67
N LEU A 125 -42.59 -17.74 -10.41
CA LEU A 125 -43.62 -17.70 -11.45
C LEU A 125 -44.70 -16.69 -11.07
N ALA A 126 -45.02 -15.74 -11.94
CA ALA A 126 -46.17 -14.84 -11.75
C ALA A 126 -47.07 -14.78 -12.97
N PHE A 127 -48.36 -14.65 -12.71
CA PHE A 127 -49.40 -14.51 -13.70
C PHE A 127 -50.19 -13.22 -13.46
N GLY A 128 -50.60 -12.55 -14.53
CA GLY A 128 -51.62 -11.52 -14.43
C GLY A 128 -52.40 -11.35 -15.72
N PRO A 129 -53.64 -10.87 -15.65
CA PRO A 129 -54.46 -10.57 -16.82
C PRO A 129 -53.72 -9.59 -17.76
N ALA A 130 -53.53 -9.95 -19.03
CA ALA A 130 -53.00 -9.03 -20.05
C ALA A 130 -54.08 -8.10 -20.63
N ASP A 131 -55.33 -8.32 -20.24
CA ASP A 131 -56.52 -7.56 -20.62
C ASP A 131 -56.90 -6.45 -19.62
N SER A 132 -55.98 -6.05 -18.73
CA SER A 132 -56.22 -4.87 -17.90
C SER A 132 -56.36 -3.59 -18.73
N THR A 133 -57.27 -2.73 -18.28
CA THR A 133 -57.83 -1.55 -18.96
C THR A 133 -56.88 -0.35 -19.10
N GLU A 134 -55.61 -0.48 -18.73
CA GLU A 134 -54.66 0.65 -18.71
C GLU A 134 -53.76 0.65 -19.96
N THR A 135 -53.79 1.77 -20.69
CA THR A 135 -52.92 2.03 -21.83
C THR A 135 -51.76 2.88 -21.34
N PHE A 136 -50.54 2.34 -21.31
CA PHE A 136 -49.35 3.14 -21.02
C PHE A 136 -48.81 3.75 -22.31
N ARG A 137 -48.52 5.06 -22.29
CA ARG A 137 -47.88 5.78 -23.39
C ARG A 137 -46.51 6.28 -22.95
N THR A 138 -45.47 5.86 -23.65
CA THR A 138 -44.12 6.44 -23.49
C THR A 138 -44.10 7.85 -24.09
N LEU A 139 -43.56 8.83 -23.36
CA LEU A 139 -43.40 10.22 -23.84
C LEU A 139 -42.59 10.33 -25.13
N THR A 140 -41.65 9.42 -25.36
CA THR A 140 -40.63 9.53 -26.42
C THR A 140 -41.02 8.85 -27.74
N ALA A 141 -41.93 7.87 -27.71
CA ALA A 141 -42.22 7.01 -28.86
C ALA A 141 -43.70 6.73 -29.12
N ASP A 142 -44.61 7.30 -28.31
CA ASP A 142 -46.07 7.17 -28.44
C ASP A 142 -46.56 5.70 -28.59
N ILE A 143 -45.81 4.74 -28.03
CA ILE A 143 -46.16 3.32 -28.03
C ILE A 143 -47.23 3.08 -26.97
N SER A 144 -48.34 2.49 -27.39
CA SER A 144 -49.45 2.10 -26.52
C SER A 144 -49.43 0.58 -26.32
N THR A 145 -49.17 0.13 -25.10
CA THR A 145 -49.24 -1.30 -24.74
C THR A 145 -50.22 -1.54 -23.59
N ARG A 146 -50.81 -2.73 -23.54
CA ARG A 146 -51.65 -3.18 -22.43
C ARG A 146 -50.77 -3.95 -21.46
N ILE A 147 -50.61 -3.40 -20.25
CA ILE A 147 -49.78 -3.98 -19.20
C ILE A 147 -50.64 -4.33 -17.99
N ALA A 148 -50.31 -5.44 -17.32
CA ALA A 148 -50.97 -5.83 -16.08
C ALA A 148 -50.65 -4.83 -14.97
N LYS A 149 -51.63 -4.10 -14.42
CA LYS A 149 -51.38 -3.19 -13.29
C LYS A 149 -50.84 -3.94 -12.07
N LYS A 150 -51.35 -5.17 -11.85
CA LYS A 150 -50.90 -6.09 -10.80
C LYS A 150 -50.81 -7.50 -11.37
N MET A 151 -49.76 -8.22 -11.00
CA MET A 151 -49.64 -9.66 -11.22
C MET A 151 -49.49 -10.37 -9.89
N LYS A 152 -50.05 -11.56 -9.77
CA LYS A 152 -49.92 -12.41 -8.60
C LYS A 152 -49.16 -13.67 -8.99
N GLY A 153 -48.16 -14.01 -8.21
CA GLY A 153 -47.34 -15.17 -8.47
C GLY A 153 -47.09 -16.01 -7.24
N ARG A 154 -46.54 -17.20 -7.51
CA ARG A 154 -46.06 -18.15 -6.52
C ARG A 154 -44.65 -18.57 -6.87
N VAL A 155 -43.87 -18.90 -5.85
CA VAL A 155 -42.56 -19.53 -6.03
C VAL A 155 -42.79 -21.02 -6.21
N VAL A 156 -42.18 -21.63 -7.24
CA VAL A 156 -42.54 -22.97 -7.73
C VAL A 156 -41.39 -23.99 -7.73
N GLY A 157 -40.17 -23.62 -7.31
CA GLY A 157 -39.04 -24.56 -7.23
C GLY A 157 -37.97 -24.15 -6.22
N ALA A 158 -37.35 -25.16 -5.58
CA ALA A 158 -36.38 -25.04 -4.49
C ALA A 158 -35.00 -25.58 -4.87
N SER A 159 -33.98 -25.04 -4.20
CA SER A 159 -32.77 -25.78 -3.90
C SER A 159 -32.51 -25.91 -2.41
N SER A 160 -31.90 -27.01 -1.99
CA SER A 160 -31.62 -27.32 -0.59
C SER A 160 -30.30 -26.76 -0.06
N ALA A 161 -29.71 -25.75 -0.71
CA ALA A 161 -28.38 -25.26 -0.35
C ALA A 161 -28.45 -24.20 0.75
N VAL A 162 -28.35 -24.63 2.01
CA VAL A 162 -27.97 -23.75 3.12
C VAL A 162 -26.52 -23.33 2.91
N SER A 163 -26.30 -22.11 2.40
CA SER A 163 -24.96 -21.52 2.30
C SER A 163 -24.55 -20.99 3.67
N THR A 164 -23.60 -21.66 4.33
CA THR A 164 -23.01 -21.23 5.62
C THR A 164 -22.28 -19.89 5.52
N ASN A 165 -21.97 -19.41 4.31
CA ASN A 165 -21.20 -18.18 4.08
C ASN A 165 -22.06 -17.01 3.55
N HIS A 166 -23.37 -17.21 3.35
CA HIS A 166 -24.29 -16.15 2.90
C HIS A 166 -25.62 -16.27 3.67
N PRO A 167 -25.73 -15.69 4.87
CA PRO A 167 -27.00 -15.59 5.58
C PRO A 167 -27.91 -14.64 4.79
N GLY A 168 -28.86 -15.20 4.03
CA GLY A 168 -29.77 -14.40 3.17
C GLY A 168 -30.35 -15.13 1.96
N ARG A 169 -29.85 -16.31 1.58
CA ARG A 169 -30.48 -17.09 0.51
C ARG A 169 -31.89 -17.55 0.94
N ILE A 170 -32.88 -17.23 0.12
CA ILE A 170 -34.26 -17.70 0.27
C ILE A 170 -34.27 -19.22 0.06
N GLY A 171 -34.48 -19.99 1.12
CA GLY A 171 -35.04 -21.34 0.92
C GLY A 171 -36.49 -21.17 0.47
N SER A 172 -36.87 -21.71 -0.70
CA SER A 172 -38.22 -21.59 -1.26
C SER A 172 -39.35 -22.13 -0.35
N ALA A 173 -39.03 -22.75 0.79
CA ALA A 173 -39.99 -23.15 1.81
C ALA A 173 -40.61 -21.96 2.58
N ALA A 174 -40.02 -20.76 2.49
CA ALA A 174 -40.41 -19.59 3.29
C ALA A 174 -41.21 -18.51 2.52
N ILE A 175 -41.41 -18.64 1.20
CA ILE A 175 -42.13 -17.63 0.40
C ILE A 175 -43.38 -18.24 -0.24
N LEU A 176 -44.53 -17.76 0.23
CA LEU A 176 -45.84 -18.33 -0.11
C LEU A 176 -46.48 -17.69 -1.35
N ASP A 177 -46.31 -16.36 -1.51
CA ASP A 177 -46.85 -15.59 -2.62
C ASP A 177 -45.95 -14.37 -2.89
N TRP A 178 -45.91 -13.90 -4.14
CA TRP A 178 -45.33 -12.59 -4.48
C TRP A 178 -46.29 -11.79 -5.36
N ASN A 179 -46.35 -10.48 -5.11
CA ASN A 179 -47.20 -9.56 -5.86
C ASN A 179 -46.32 -8.59 -6.64
N LEU A 180 -46.54 -8.48 -7.94
CA LEU A 180 -45.90 -7.46 -8.78
C LEU A 180 -46.89 -6.32 -8.99
N THR A 181 -46.44 -5.10 -8.79
CA THR A 181 -47.19 -3.87 -9.07
C THR A 181 -46.40 -3.02 -10.04
N PHE A 182 -47.05 -2.57 -11.11
CA PHE A 182 -46.40 -1.74 -12.13
C PHE A 182 -45.93 -0.41 -11.50
N ASP A 183 -44.64 -0.09 -11.62
CA ASP A 183 -44.07 1.18 -11.17
C ASP A 183 -43.98 2.14 -12.36
N GLU A 184 -45.07 2.89 -12.57
CA GLU A 184 -45.16 3.86 -13.65
C GLU A 184 -44.10 4.97 -13.55
N SER A 185 -43.79 5.38 -12.32
CA SER A 185 -42.88 6.50 -12.06
C SER A 185 -41.44 6.17 -12.45
N LEU A 186 -40.98 4.98 -12.03
CA LEU A 186 -39.64 4.49 -12.32
C LEU A 186 -39.52 4.05 -13.78
N THR A 187 -40.57 3.43 -14.32
CA THR A 187 -40.67 3.11 -15.76
C THR A 187 -40.53 4.37 -16.62
N ARG A 188 -41.24 5.46 -16.28
CA ARG A 188 -41.13 6.74 -17.02
C ARG A 188 -39.77 7.40 -16.84
N ARG A 189 -39.14 7.28 -15.67
CA ARG A 189 -37.79 7.79 -15.41
C ARG A 189 -36.78 7.07 -16.30
N SER A 190 -36.75 5.75 -16.19
CA SER A 190 -35.80 4.89 -16.89
C SER A 190 -35.90 5.06 -18.41
N ASN A 191 -37.11 5.09 -18.96
CA ASN A 191 -37.34 5.26 -20.41
C ASN A 191 -36.96 6.65 -20.97
N LYS A 192 -36.51 7.60 -20.14
CA LYS A 192 -35.92 8.86 -20.64
C LYS A 192 -34.50 8.66 -21.16
N THR A 193 -33.76 7.69 -20.61
CA THR A 193 -32.32 7.54 -20.83
C THR A 193 -31.90 6.12 -21.19
N ALA A 194 -32.67 5.09 -20.81
CA ALA A 194 -32.33 3.70 -21.06
C ALA A 194 -32.40 3.33 -22.55
N THR A 195 -31.32 2.76 -23.07
CA THR A 195 -31.19 2.21 -24.44
C THR A 195 -31.12 0.68 -24.46
N SER A 196 -30.98 0.05 -23.28
CA SER A 196 -31.01 -1.39 -23.07
C SER A 196 -31.76 -1.76 -21.78
N VAL A 197 -32.12 -3.06 -21.60
CA VAL A 197 -32.62 -3.56 -20.31
C VAL A 197 -31.58 -3.37 -19.20
N ALA A 198 -30.28 -3.47 -19.52
CA ALA A 198 -29.20 -3.25 -18.58
C ALA A 198 -29.12 -1.79 -18.11
N ASP A 199 -29.37 -0.83 -19.00
CA ASP A 199 -29.46 0.59 -18.62
C ASP A 199 -30.67 0.82 -17.70
N GLY A 200 -31.78 0.13 -17.97
CA GLY A 200 -32.95 0.17 -17.11
C GLY A 200 -32.68 -0.42 -15.72
N VAL A 201 -31.95 -1.52 -15.65
CA VAL A 201 -31.46 -2.10 -14.39
C VAL A 201 -30.55 -1.11 -13.66
N GLN A 202 -29.63 -0.45 -14.36
CA GLN A 202 -28.74 0.54 -13.77
C GLN A 202 -29.53 1.73 -13.20
N ASP A 203 -30.57 2.23 -13.88
CA ASP A 203 -31.44 3.29 -13.33
C ASP A 203 -32.17 2.84 -12.05
N VAL A 204 -32.60 1.57 -11.95
CA VAL A 204 -33.18 1.02 -10.72
C VAL A 204 -32.13 0.94 -9.61
N LYS A 205 -30.89 0.52 -9.90
CA LYS A 205 -29.80 0.53 -8.92
C LYS A 205 -29.55 1.94 -8.42
N ASP A 206 -29.42 2.92 -9.31
CA ASP A 206 -29.19 4.33 -8.96
C ASP A 206 -30.34 4.90 -8.11
N TYR A 207 -31.57 4.50 -8.39
CA TYR A 207 -32.76 4.85 -7.59
C TYR A 207 -32.73 4.23 -6.18
N LEU A 208 -32.36 2.95 -6.05
CA LEU A 208 -32.21 2.26 -4.76
C LEU A 208 -31.09 2.88 -3.94
N SER A 209 -29.95 3.06 -4.57
CA SER A 209 -28.80 3.80 -4.09
C SER A 209 -29.16 5.17 -3.53
N GLY A 210 -29.89 6.01 -4.29
CA GLY A 210 -30.36 7.32 -3.81
C GLY A 210 -31.24 7.27 -2.55
N ARG A 211 -31.72 6.08 -2.16
CA ARG A 211 -32.48 5.82 -0.92
C ARG A 211 -31.65 5.13 0.17
N GLY A 212 -30.34 5.06 -0.01
CA GLY A 212 -29.39 4.49 0.94
C GLY A 212 -29.23 2.97 0.83
N TYR A 213 -29.70 2.33 -0.25
CA TYR A 213 -29.45 0.90 -0.44
C TYR A 213 -28.06 0.66 -1.05
N LEU A 214 -27.33 -0.33 -0.55
CA LEU A 214 -26.02 -0.75 -1.07
C LEU A 214 -26.10 -2.14 -1.71
N PRO A 215 -25.22 -2.48 -2.68
CA PRO A 215 -25.14 -3.85 -3.16
C PRO A 215 -24.80 -4.82 -2.01
N GLU A 216 -25.46 -5.96 -1.95
CA GLU A 216 -25.20 -7.00 -0.96
C GLU A 216 -23.76 -7.51 -1.08
N GLY A 217 -23.09 -7.73 0.06
CA GLY A 217 -21.68 -8.16 0.10
C GLY A 217 -20.66 -7.05 -0.06
N VAL A 218 -21.08 -5.79 -0.25
CA VAL A 218 -20.18 -4.63 -0.21
C VAL A 218 -19.99 -4.19 1.25
N SER A 219 -18.80 -4.37 1.80
CA SER A 219 -18.42 -3.80 3.10
C SER A 219 -18.16 -2.30 3.00
N ASP A 220 -18.21 -1.60 4.14
CA ASP A 220 -17.90 -0.17 4.21
C ASP A 220 -16.51 0.13 3.64
N LEU A 221 -16.41 1.17 2.81
CA LEU A 221 -15.13 1.64 2.31
C LEU A 221 -14.23 2.05 3.48
N THR A 222 -13.01 1.54 3.48
CA THR A 222 -11.99 1.83 4.50
C THR A 222 -10.62 2.03 3.85
N VAL A 223 -9.78 2.90 4.44
CA VAL A 223 -8.39 3.06 4.04
C VAL A 223 -7.54 2.00 4.76
N ALA A 224 -7.16 0.95 4.03
CA ALA A 224 -6.40 -0.18 4.54
C ALA A 224 -4.94 0.17 4.87
N THR A 225 -4.34 1.12 4.15
CA THR A 225 -2.98 1.61 4.45
C THR A 225 -2.93 2.20 5.86
N THR A 226 -2.13 1.59 6.74
CA THR A 226 -2.03 2.01 8.15
C THR A 226 -0.87 2.95 8.44
N SER A 227 0.20 2.84 7.66
CA SER A 227 1.42 3.65 7.76
C SER A 227 2.11 3.72 6.40
N LEU A 228 3.06 4.64 6.28
CA LEU A 228 3.92 4.80 5.11
C LEU A 228 5.38 4.78 5.58
N ALA A 229 6.26 4.16 4.80
CA ALA A 229 7.69 4.21 5.08
C ALA A 229 8.20 5.65 4.95
N GLY A 230 9.26 5.98 5.70
CA GLY A 230 10.00 7.23 5.51
C GLY A 230 10.82 7.24 4.22
N GLY A 231 11.34 8.41 3.87
CA GLY A 231 12.23 8.62 2.73
C GLY A 231 13.48 9.43 3.10
N GLY A 232 14.40 9.55 2.16
CA GLY A 232 15.56 10.44 2.26
C GLY A 232 15.38 11.65 1.32
N VAL A 233 15.94 12.80 1.69
CA VAL A 233 16.06 13.93 0.77
C VAL A 233 16.80 13.47 -0.49
N GLY A 234 16.36 13.94 -1.67
CA GLY A 234 16.95 13.61 -2.97
C GLY A 234 16.70 12.18 -3.45
N THR A 235 16.21 11.28 -2.60
CA THR A 235 16.00 9.86 -2.94
C THR A 235 14.60 9.64 -3.49
N ALA A 236 14.48 8.90 -4.60
CA ALA A 236 13.17 8.57 -5.17
C ALA A 236 12.30 7.81 -4.16
N TYR A 237 11.06 8.26 -4.01
CA TYR A 237 10.06 7.71 -3.11
C TYR A 237 8.86 7.19 -3.91
N SER A 238 8.32 6.04 -3.51
CA SER A 238 7.07 5.51 -4.05
C SER A 238 6.35 4.71 -2.97
N ALA A 239 5.08 5.02 -2.75
CA ALA A 239 4.17 4.25 -1.92
C ALA A 239 2.79 4.15 -2.57
N THR A 240 2.09 3.05 -2.35
CA THR A 240 0.76 2.81 -2.90
C THR A 240 -0.26 2.78 -1.77
N LEU A 241 -1.30 3.59 -1.90
CA LEU A 241 -2.47 3.59 -1.03
C LEU A 241 -3.38 2.43 -1.40
N VAL A 242 -3.91 1.75 -0.39
CA VAL A 242 -4.81 0.61 -0.52
C VAL A 242 -6.08 0.88 0.27
N ALA A 243 -7.22 0.58 -0.35
CA ALA A 243 -8.53 0.62 0.27
C ALA A 243 -9.12 -0.80 0.31
N SER A 244 -10.07 -1.01 1.22
CA SER A 244 -10.87 -2.22 1.34
C SER A 244 -12.35 -1.88 1.44
N GLY A 245 -13.23 -2.76 0.97
CA GLY A 245 -14.66 -2.48 0.86
C GLY A 245 -14.99 -1.48 -0.24
N GLY A 246 -16.20 -0.90 -0.18
CA GLY A 246 -16.74 -0.03 -1.22
C GLY A 246 -17.12 -0.77 -2.51
N SER A 247 -17.72 -0.04 -3.45
CA SER A 247 -18.15 -0.59 -4.74
C SER A 247 -17.55 0.16 -5.92
N GLY A 248 -17.06 -0.60 -6.91
CA GLY A 248 -16.47 -0.05 -8.12
C GLY A 248 -15.05 0.52 -7.93
N SER A 249 -14.67 1.49 -8.75
CA SER A 249 -13.31 2.05 -8.74
C SER A 249 -13.12 3.05 -7.60
N VAL A 250 -11.98 3.00 -6.92
CA VAL A 250 -11.63 3.94 -5.85
C VAL A 250 -10.73 5.06 -6.37
N THR A 251 -11.15 6.30 -6.14
CA THR A 251 -10.37 7.51 -6.37
C THR A 251 -9.76 8.03 -5.07
N TRP A 252 -8.58 8.65 -5.16
CA TRP A 252 -7.83 9.14 -4.01
C TRP A 252 -7.57 10.63 -4.09
N ALA A 253 -7.63 11.31 -2.95
CA ALA A 253 -7.28 12.72 -2.81
C ALA A 253 -6.62 13.01 -1.45
N ILE A 254 -5.84 14.08 -1.39
CA ILE A 254 -5.41 14.66 -0.11
C ILE A 254 -6.53 15.57 0.39
N ALA A 255 -7.16 15.18 1.51
CA ALA A 255 -8.28 15.93 2.10
C ALA A 255 -7.82 17.09 2.98
N SER A 256 -6.69 16.95 3.67
CA SER A 256 -6.06 18.00 4.48
C SER A 256 -4.57 17.74 4.71
N GLY A 257 -3.83 18.78 5.07
CA GLY A 257 -2.37 18.74 5.17
C GLY A 257 -1.69 18.81 3.80
N SER A 258 -0.40 18.48 3.75
CA SER A 258 0.38 18.42 2.53
C SER A 258 1.31 17.21 2.54
N LEU A 259 1.59 16.67 1.36
CA LEU A 259 2.69 15.73 1.18
C LEU A 259 4.03 16.47 1.40
N PRO A 260 5.13 15.75 1.72
CA PRO A 260 6.46 16.34 1.68
C PRO A 260 6.76 17.02 0.33
N ASP A 261 7.50 18.13 0.37
CA ASP A 261 7.89 18.85 -0.84
C ASP A 261 8.60 17.92 -1.83
N GLY A 262 8.18 17.94 -3.10
CA GLY A 262 8.69 17.06 -4.14
C GLY A 262 7.93 15.73 -4.31
N LEU A 263 6.96 15.43 -3.44
CA LEU A 263 6.03 14.31 -3.59
C LEU A 263 4.66 14.75 -4.11
N SER A 264 4.01 13.87 -4.86
CA SER A 264 2.67 14.08 -5.41
C SER A 264 1.84 12.80 -5.34
N LEU A 265 0.51 12.95 -5.30
CA LEU A 265 -0.44 11.83 -5.41
C LEU A 265 -0.93 11.73 -6.85
N SER A 266 -0.73 10.58 -7.48
CA SER A 266 -1.24 10.25 -8.81
C SER A 266 -1.94 8.88 -8.78
N GLY A 267 -3.26 8.87 -9.00
CA GLY A 267 -4.07 7.68 -8.73
C GLY A 267 -3.96 7.29 -7.26
N SER A 268 -3.59 6.04 -6.97
CA SER A 268 -3.29 5.57 -5.61
C SER A 268 -1.82 5.70 -5.21
N SER A 269 -0.94 6.18 -6.08
CA SER A 269 0.50 6.23 -5.83
C SER A 269 0.95 7.59 -5.34
N ILE A 270 1.60 7.63 -4.19
CA ILE A 270 2.37 8.78 -3.72
C ILE A 270 3.81 8.57 -4.20
N SER A 271 4.28 9.45 -5.08
CA SER A 271 5.62 9.33 -5.66
C SER A 271 6.27 10.67 -5.94
N GLY A 272 7.60 10.64 -6.09
CA GLY A 272 8.42 11.81 -6.38
C GLY A 272 9.78 11.74 -5.69
N THR A 273 10.44 12.88 -5.58
CA THR A 273 11.75 13.01 -4.93
C THR A 273 11.67 14.09 -3.86
N PRO A 274 11.67 13.74 -2.56
CA PRO A 274 11.58 14.71 -1.48
C PRO A 274 12.74 15.70 -1.48
N THR A 275 12.48 16.98 -1.25
CA THR A 275 13.53 18.04 -1.24
C THR A 275 13.84 18.59 0.14
N THR A 276 12.91 18.45 1.09
CA THR A 276 13.01 19.08 2.42
C THR A 276 12.89 18.01 3.50
N PRO A 277 13.82 17.95 4.49
CA PRO A 277 13.68 17.03 5.60
C PRO A 277 12.57 17.49 6.56
N GLY A 278 11.93 16.53 7.22
CA GLY A 278 10.87 16.79 8.19
C GLY A 278 9.77 15.75 8.16
N THR A 279 8.81 15.90 9.07
CA THR A 279 7.63 15.04 9.15
C THR A 279 6.44 15.78 8.55
N SER A 280 5.85 15.21 7.51
CA SER A 280 4.60 15.71 6.92
C SER A 280 3.44 14.82 7.34
N SER A 281 2.42 15.42 7.96
CA SER A 281 1.17 14.74 8.34
C SER A 281 0.04 15.23 7.43
N PHE A 282 -0.71 14.29 6.85
CA PHE A 282 -1.78 14.58 5.90
C PHE A 282 -2.90 13.56 6.01
N THR A 283 -4.11 13.94 5.59
CA THR A 283 -5.27 13.06 5.55
C THR A 283 -5.56 12.65 4.12
N VAL A 284 -5.52 11.35 3.83
CA VAL A 284 -5.99 10.82 2.54
C VAL A 284 -7.48 10.57 2.60
N ARG A 285 -8.15 10.72 1.46
CA ARG A 285 -9.56 10.35 1.24
C ARG A 285 -9.65 9.36 0.09
N ALA A 286 -10.23 8.19 0.36
CA ALA A 286 -10.70 7.25 -0.64
C ALA A 286 -12.17 7.53 -0.94
N THR A 287 -12.57 7.45 -2.21
CA THR A 287 -13.96 7.61 -2.65
C THR A 287 -14.24 6.56 -3.71
N ASP A 288 -15.20 5.68 -3.45
CA ASP A 288 -15.61 4.66 -4.42
C ASP A 288 -16.49 5.28 -5.53
N SER A 289 -16.80 4.50 -6.56
CA SER A 289 -17.59 4.98 -7.70
C SER A 289 -19.07 4.61 -7.56
N ALA A 290 -19.52 4.21 -6.37
CA ALA A 290 -20.92 3.92 -6.13
C ALA A 290 -21.75 5.20 -6.24
N SER A 291 -23.04 5.03 -6.45
CA SER A 291 -24.03 6.06 -6.13
C SER A 291 -24.81 5.53 -4.92
N PRO A 292 -25.07 6.31 -3.87
CA PRO A 292 -24.17 7.36 -3.40
C PRO A 292 -22.76 6.80 -3.18
N ALA A 293 -21.74 7.63 -3.43
CA ALA A 293 -20.36 7.23 -3.21
C ALA A 293 -20.08 7.09 -1.71
N GLN A 294 -19.37 6.03 -1.33
CA GLN A 294 -18.79 5.92 0.00
C GLN A 294 -17.46 6.66 0.05
N THR A 295 -17.19 7.28 1.20
CA THR A 295 -15.92 7.97 1.44
C THR A 295 -15.29 7.49 2.74
N ALA A 296 -13.99 7.25 2.71
CA ALA A 296 -13.20 6.92 3.89
C ALA A 296 -11.99 7.84 3.98
N THR A 297 -11.64 8.26 5.19
CA THR A 297 -10.46 9.10 5.42
C THR A 297 -9.50 8.45 6.40
N ARG A 298 -8.21 8.77 6.26
CA ARG A 298 -7.19 8.36 7.23
C ARG A 298 -6.04 9.34 7.26
N THR A 299 -5.62 9.69 8.47
CA THR A 299 -4.39 10.45 8.69
C THR A 299 -3.19 9.52 8.57
N LEU A 300 -2.22 9.93 7.75
CA LEU A 300 -0.94 9.26 7.52
C LEU A 300 0.18 10.30 7.68
N SER A 301 1.41 9.81 7.85
CA SER A 301 2.59 10.66 7.86
C SER A 301 3.74 10.02 7.09
N ILE A 302 4.60 10.87 6.55
CA ILE A 302 5.87 10.49 5.92
C ILE A 302 6.97 11.30 6.62
N VAL A 303 8.04 10.62 7.04
CA VAL A 303 9.24 11.25 7.61
C VAL A 303 10.32 11.26 6.53
N ILE A 304 10.81 12.46 6.19
CA ILE A 304 11.93 12.66 5.27
C ILE A 304 13.17 13.00 6.09
N SER A 305 14.19 12.14 5.99
CA SER A 305 15.46 12.32 6.69
C SER A 305 16.50 12.97 5.79
N SER A 306 17.33 13.84 6.35
CA SER A 306 18.53 14.34 5.67
C SER A 306 19.67 13.32 5.71
N MET A 307 20.64 13.50 4.80
CA MET A 307 21.92 12.80 4.88
C MET A 307 22.63 13.08 6.22
N SER A 308 23.26 12.06 6.80
CA SER A 308 24.10 12.20 8.00
C SER A 308 25.26 11.22 8.03
N ILE A 309 26.37 11.61 8.64
CA ILE A 309 27.49 10.71 8.96
C ILE A 309 27.10 9.92 10.21
N THR A 310 27.21 8.59 10.16
CA THR A 310 26.81 7.67 11.25
C THR A 310 27.98 7.15 12.05
N THR A 311 29.22 7.41 11.61
CA THR A 311 30.42 7.13 12.41
C THR A 311 30.37 7.90 13.72
N ALA A 312 30.32 7.20 14.86
CA ALA A 312 30.19 7.84 16.16
C ALA A 312 31.50 8.48 16.65
N SER A 313 32.62 7.81 16.44
CA SER A 313 33.96 8.29 16.79
C SER A 313 35.02 7.57 15.97
N LEU A 314 36.23 8.13 15.95
CA LEU A 314 37.39 7.47 15.36
C LEU A 314 38.14 6.67 16.43
N PRO A 315 38.51 5.40 16.18
CA PRO A 315 39.37 4.65 17.08
C PRO A 315 40.70 5.37 17.28
N THR A 316 41.28 5.26 18.48
CA THR A 316 42.63 5.76 18.73
C THR A 316 43.64 5.02 17.85
N ALA A 317 44.63 5.74 17.35
CA ALA A 317 45.72 5.17 16.60
C ALA A 317 46.97 5.07 17.48
N THR A 318 47.91 4.20 17.10
CA THR A 318 49.22 4.09 17.75
C THR A 318 50.27 4.48 16.73
N ASN A 319 51.15 5.43 17.05
CA ASN A 319 52.15 5.85 16.07
C ASN A 319 53.09 4.69 15.71
N GLY A 320 53.42 4.56 14.43
CA GLY A 320 54.23 3.46 13.89
C GLY A 320 53.44 2.17 13.62
N THR A 321 52.19 2.07 14.08
CA THR A 321 51.32 0.91 13.81
C THR A 321 50.36 1.21 12.67
N ALA A 322 50.08 0.23 11.82
CA ALA A 322 49.06 0.37 10.78
C ALA A 322 47.69 0.70 11.40
N TYR A 323 47.05 1.73 10.88
CA TYR A 323 45.72 2.19 11.27
C TYR A 323 44.76 2.04 10.08
N THR A 324 43.53 1.63 10.36
CA THR A 324 42.44 1.62 9.38
C THR A 324 41.11 1.84 10.08
N THR A 325 40.29 2.72 9.53
CA THR A 325 38.89 2.91 9.93
C THR A 325 38.07 3.31 8.71
N THR A 326 36.79 2.95 8.70
CA THR A 326 35.87 3.25 7.59
C THR A 326 34.78 4.17 8.07
N LEU A 327 34.59 5.27 7.35
CA LEU A 327 33.52 6.23 7.58
C LEU A 327 32.21 5.70 7.00
N ALA A 328 31.10 5.99 7.67
CA ALA A 328 29.77 5.58 7.28
C ALA A 328 28.82 6.77 7.29
N ALA A 329 27.89 6.80 6.34
CA ALA A 329 26.82 7.78 6.25
C ALA A 329 25.52 7.10 5.82
N THR A 330 24.38 7.74 6.10
CA THR A 330 23.05 7.28 5.73
C THR A 330 22.27 8.38 5.00
N ASN A 331 21.19 7.99 4.31
CA ASN A 331 20.29 8.85 3.54
C ASN A 331 20.94 9.71 2.43
N GLY A 332 22.17 9.39 2.02
CA GLY A 332 22.82 9.97 0.84
C GLY A 332 22.72 9.03 -0.36
N ILE A 333 22.66 9.58 -1.57
CA ILE A 333 22.67 8.81 -2.82
C ILE A 333 24.09 8.45 -3.23
N ALA A 334 24.34 7.16 -3.47
CA ALA A 334 25.63 6.68 -3.94
C ALA A 334 25.92 7.07 -5.41
N PRO A 335 27.18 7.33 -5.79
CA PRO A 335 28.39 7.21 -4.95
C PRO A 335 28.57 8.38 -3.97
N LEU A 336 29.06 8.06 -2.77
CA LEU A 336 29.48 9.06 -1.80
C LEU A 336 30.94 9.45 -2.06
N THR A 337 31.24 10.73 -1.87
CA THR A 337 32.60 11.27 -1.87
C THR A 337 32.92 11.87 -0.51
N TRP A 338 34.12 11.56 -0.02
CA TRP A 338 34.58 11.93 1.30
C TRP A 338 35.73 12.92 1.19
N SER A 339 35.75 13.91 2.08
CA SER A 339 36.89 14.80 2.27
C SER A 339 37.16 15.02 3.76
N VAL A 340 38.40 15.39 4.06
CA VAL A 340 38.86 15.74 5.39
C VAL A 340 39.77 16.95 5.27
N ASP A 341 39.67 17.88 6.22
CA ASP A 341 40.49 19.10 6.26
C ASP A 341 41.95 18.82 6.62
N VAL A 342 42.18 17.99 7.65
CA VAL A 342 43.50 17.61 8.14
C VAL A 342 43.50 16.18 8.68
N LEU A 343 44.61 15.47 8.46
CA LEU A 343 44.87 14.17 9.09
C LEU A 343 46.23 14.20 9.80
N PRO A 344 46.41 13.40 10.86
CA PRO A 344 47.75 13.10 11.38
C PRO A 344 48.70 12.66 10.26
N SER A 345 49.96 13.09 10.36
CA SER A 345 50.99 12.73 9.38
C SER A 345 51.09 11.22 9.22
N GLY A 346 51.17 10.73 7.98
CA GLY A 346 51.23 9.30 7.67
C GLY A 346 49.88 8.61 7.51
N LEU A 347 48.76 9.31 7.72
CA LEU A 347 47.41 8.85 7.37
C LEU A 347 46.91 9.51 6.09
N THR A 348 46.05 8.78 5.37
CA THR A 348 45.40 9.24 4.14
C THR A 348 43.94 8.83 4.13
N LEU A 349 43.09 9.62 3.48
CA LEU A 349 41.69 9.29 3.23
C LEU A 349 41.52 8.81 1.79
N ASN A 350 40.94 7.63 1.60
CA ASN A 350 40.37 7.24 0.31
C ASN A 350 39.02 7.92 0.13
N THR A 351 38.97 8.93 -0.75
CA THR A 351 37.79 9.78 -0.95
C THR A 351 36.58 9.05 -1.52
N SER A 352 36.76 7.89 -2.15
CA SER A 352 35.68 7.11 -2.75
C SER A 352 35.09 6.04 -1.83
N THR A 353 35.87 5.54 -0.86
CA THR A 353 35.45 4.48 0.06
C THR A 353 35.24 4.97 1.49
N GLY A 354 35.70 6.17 1.82
CA GLY A 354 35.67 6.70 3.19
C GLY A 354 36.65 6.01 4.13
N VAL A 355 37.63 5.25 3.62
CA VAL A 355 38.63 4.56 4.46
C VAL A 355 39.76 5.53 4.80
N ILE A 356 39.98 5.79 6.08
CA ILE A 356 41.19 6.44 6.59
C ILE A 356 42.19 5.35 6.93
N SER A 357 43.38 5.39 6.33
CA SER A 357 44.41 4.37 6.57
C SER A 357 45.83 4.91 6.44
N GLY A 358 46.78 4.17 7.01
CA GLY A 358 48.21 4.47 6.94
C GLY A 358 48.94 4.10 8.22
N THR A 359 50.12 4.70 8.41
CA THR A 359 50.92 4.54 9.63
C THR A 359 51.17 5.93 10.21
N PRO A 360 50.45 6.31 11.28
CA PRO A 360 50.52 7.66 11.80
C PRO A 360 51.86 7.93 12.48
N VAL A 361 52.30 9.19 12.45
CA VAL A 361 53.56 9.67 13.03
C VAL A 361 53.29 10.75 14.07
N GLY A 362 53.95 10.64 15.23
CA GLY A 362 53.81 11.57 16.37
C GLY A 362 52.82 11.08 17.44
N ALA A 363 52.71 11.80 18.56
CA ALA A 363 51.63 11.60 19.53
C ALA A 363 50.91 12.92 19.76
N ASN A 364 49.68 13.02 19.27
CA ASN A 364 48.81 14.17 19.46
C ASN A 364 47.35 13.77 19.25
N THR A 365 46.45 14.63 19.69
CA THR A 365 45.04 14.61 19.27
C THR A 365 44.87 15.61 18.15
N THR A 366 44.39 15.15 16.99
CA THR A 366 44.04 16.01 15.86
C THR A 366 42.51 16.16 15.81
N HIS A 367 42.04 17.40 15.88
CA HIS A 367 40.65 17.78 15.60
C HIS A 367 40.48 17.92 14.09
N LEU A 368 39.55 17.16 13.50
CA LEU A 368 39.37 17.09 12.06
C LEU A 368 37.89 17.16 11.67
N ASN A 369 37.60 17.80 10.54
CA ASN A 369 36.28 17.90 9.96
C ASN A 369 36.17 16.99 8.74
N ILE A 370 35.28 16.01 8.83
CA ILE A 370 35.00 15.08 7.74
C ILE A 370 33.71 15.51 7.06
N THR A 371 33.76 15.61 5.74
CA THR A 371 32.59 15.90 4.91
C THR A 371 32.26 14.71 4.03
N ALA A 372 31.00 14.30 4.03
CA ALA A 372 30.44 13.36 3.08
C ALA A 372 29.55 14.11 2.10
N THR A 373 29.74 13.89 0.80
CA THR A 373 28.94 14.48 -0.28
C THR A 373 28.37 13.38 -1.15
N ASP A 374 27.06 13.43 -1.39
CA ASP A 374 26.34 12.44 -2.21
C ASP A 374 26.29 12.84 -3.70
N SER A 375 25.73 11.95 -4.53
CA SER A 375 25.63 12.18 -5.98
C SER A 375 24.26 12.71 -6.43
N SER A 376 23.45 13.26 -5.53
CA SER A 376 22.11 13.74 -5.86
C SER A 376 22.14 15.08 -6.63
N SER A 377 20.99 15.54 -7.14
CA SER A 377 20.86 16.83 -7.81
C SER A 377 19.62 17.57 -7.29
N PRO A 378 19.79 18.62 -6.45
CA PRO A 378 21.06 19.18 -5.97
C PRO A 378 21.79 18.23 -5.02
N VAL A 379 23.13 18.30 -5.01
CA VAL A 379 23.97 17.47 -4.12
C VAL A 379 23.70 17.77 -2.65
N GLN A 380 23.80 16.75 -1.81
CA GLN A 380 23.79 16.89 -0.36
C GLN A 380 25.20 16.75 0.19
N SER A 381 25.55 17.62 1.14
CA SER A 381 26.81 17.55 1.89
C SER A 381 26.55 17.68 3.37
N VAL A 382 27.21 16.84 4.17
CA VAL A 382 27.17 16.88 5.63
C VAL A 382 28.59 16.84 6.18
N THR A 383 28.88 17.70 7.15
CA THR A 383 30.18 17.78 7.83
C THR A 383 30.03 17.42 9.30
N THR A 384 30.96 16.63 9.83
CA THR A 384 31.02 16.27 11.26
C THR A 384 32.46 16.33 11.74
N SER A 385 32.65 16.87 12.95
CA SER A 385 33.96 16.98 13.59
C SER A 385 34.28 15.72 14.40
N TYR A 386 35.53 15.29 14.34
CA TYR A 386 36.06 14.15 15.07
C TYR A 386 37.39 14.48 15.72
N ASP A 387 37.73 13.70 16.74
CA ASP A 387 39.06 13.67 17.34
C ASP A 387 39.73 12.36 16.97
N LEU A 388 40.95 12.44 16.43
CA LEU A 388 41.82 11.28 16.26
C LEU A 388 43.06 11.44 17.11
N THR A 389 43.14 10.62 18.16
CA THR A 389 44.30 10.56 19.05
C THR A 389 45.29 9.51 18.57
N VAL A 390 46.54 9.94 18.35
CA VAL A 390 47.68 9.05 18.13
C VAL A 390 48.46 8.90 19.43
N THR A 391 48.60 7.68 19.94
CA THR A 391 49.22 7.39 21.24
C THR A 391 50.63 6.86 21.14
N LEU A 392 51.39 7.05 22.23
CA LEU A 392 52.65 6.37 22.50
C LEU A 392 52.37 5.06 23.27
N VAL A 393 53.13 4.01 22.97
CA VAL A 393 53.05 2.71 23.68
C VAL A 393 54.42 2.05 23.81
N ILE A 394 54.66 1.35 24.91
CA ILE A 394 55.80 0.45 25.09
C ILE A 394 55.46 -0.93 24.51
N LEU A 395 56.23 -1.36 23.50
CA LEU A 395 56.01 -2.60 22.76
C LEU A 395 56.58 -3.84 23.46
N ASN A 396 57.58 -3.68 24.34
CA ASN A 396 58.09 -4.80 25.13
C ASN A 396 56.94 -5.49 25.88
N THR A 397 56.85 -6.81 25.81
CA THR A 397 55.81 -7.60 26.50
C THR A 397 56.37 -8.34 27.71
N THR A 398 57.61 -8.81 27.62
CA THR A 398 58.36 -9.44 28.70
C THR A 398 59.82 -8.99 28.65
N MET A 399 60.57 -9.30 29.71
CA MET A 399 62.03 -9.16 29.73
C MET A 399 62.67 -10.54 29.78
N PRO A 400 63.73 -10.81 29.00
CA PRO A 400 64.46 -12.07 29.08
C PRO A 400 65.07 -12.29 30.47
N VAL A 401 65.17 -13.56 30.86
CA VAL A 401 65.86 -13.99 32.07
C VAL A 401 67.36 -13.72 31.90
N GLY A 402 67.99 -13.14 32.93
CA GLY A 402 69.44 -12.94 33.00
C GLY A 402 70.13 -13.99 33.88
N THR A 403 71.47 -13.96 33.89
CA THR A 403 72.29 -14.84 34.74
C THR A 403 73.37 -14.01 35.42
N VAL A 404 73.59 -14.23 36.72
CA VAL A 404 74.62 -13.51 37.49
C VAL A 404 75.98 -13.59 36.80
N GLY A 405 76.67 -12.45 36.69
CA GLY A 405 78.00 -12.35 36.09
C GLY A 405 78.04 -12.41 34.56
N THR A 406 76.90 -12.58 33.88
CA THR A 406 76.81 -12.62 32.41
C THR A 406 76.27 -11.30 31.86
N ALA A 407 76.87 -10.81 30.76
CA ALA A 407 76.38 -9.58 30.12
C ALA A 407 74.91 -9.72 29.69
N TYR A 408 74.11 -8.72 30.04
CA TYR A 408 72.71 -8.58 29.68
C TYR A 408 72.53 -7.41 28.71
N ALA A 409 71.70 -7.60 27.69
CA ALA A 409 71.32 -6.55 26.76
C ALA A 409 69.89 -6.79 26.27
N GLN A 410 68.97 -5.90 26.62
CA GLN A 410 67.59 -5.92 26.17
C GLN A 410 67.23 -4.59 25.51
N ALA A 411 66.88 -4.64 24.22
CA ALA A 411 66.40 -3.48 23.50
C ALA A 411 65.01 -3.04 24.02
N LEU A 412 64.88 -1.74 24.26
CA LEU A 412 63.62 -1.09 24.59
C LEU A 412 62.98 -0.60 23.30
N THR A 413 61.73 -0.98 23.11
CA THR A 413 60.96 -0.71 21.91
C THR A 413 59.65 -0.05 22.30
N ALA A 414 59.36 1.06 21.65
CA ALA A 414 58.09 1.76 21.74
C ALA A 414 57.59 2.01 20.32
N SER A 415 56.27 2.12 20.20
CA SER A 415 55.58 2.57 19.00
C SER A 415 54.85 3.83 19.39
N GLY A 416 55.13 4.97 18.80
CA GLY A 416 54.61 6.19 19.40
C GLY A 416 55.51 7.38 19.50
N GLY A 417 54.88 8.51 19.81
CA GLY A 417 55.57 9.69 20.33
C GLY A 417 56.31 10.52 19.28
N LYS A 418 56.54 11.80 19.58
CA LYS A 418 57.46 12.65 18.83
C LYS A 418 58.91 12.25 19.16
N LEU A 419 59.71 11.94 18.14
CA LEU A 419 61.13 11.63 18.34
C LEU A 419 61.94 12.86 18.77
N PRO A 420 63.03 12.70 19.55
CA PRO A 420 63.55 11.43 20.09
C PRO A 420 62.75 10.91 21.30
N LEU A 421 62.78 9.59 21.52
CA LEU A 421 62.22 8.96 22.72
C LEU A 421 63.28 8.85 23.81
N SER A 422 62.90 9.16 25.04
CA SER A 422 63.73 9.04 26.23
C SER A 422 63.19 7.92 27.13
N TRP A 423 64.10 7.08 27.61
CA TRP A 423 63.77 5.91 28.44
C TRP A 423 64.35 6.09 29.83
N SER A 424 63.54 5.80 30.84
CA SER A 424 63.97 5.82 32.24
C SER A 424 63.20 4.79 33.06
N VAL A 425 63.62 4.61 34.31
CA VAL A 425 62.90 3.80 35.29
C VAL A 425 62.14 4.75 36.21
N LYS A 426 60.88 4.45 36.51
CA LYS A 426 60.04 5.27 37.37
C LYS A 426 60.66 5.40 38.75
N ALA A 427 60.67 6.63 39.28
CA ALA A 427 61.12 6.90 40.64
C ALA A 427 60.40 6.00 41.66
N GLY A 428 61.17 5.39 42.55
CA GLY A 428 60.68 4.40 43.53
C GLY A 428 60.74 2.95 43.05
N THR A 429 61.11 2.70 41.79
CA THR A 429 61.46 1.36 41.29
C THR A 429 62.90 1.34 40.79
N SER A 430 63.51 0.16 40.66
CA SER A 430 64.89 0.00 40.20
C SER A 430 65.05 -1.25 39.34
N LEU A 431 66.01 -1.23 38.42
CA LEU A 431 66.47 -2.44 37.75
C LEU A 431 67.23 -3.35 38.76
N PRO A 432 67.41 -4.65 38.44
CA PRO A 432 68.36 -5.49 39.14
C PRO A 432 69.74 -4.82 39.25
N SER A 433 70.43 -5.04 40.36
CA SER A 433 71.79 -4.51 40.56
C SER A 433 72.73 -4.98 39.45
N GLY A 434 73.57 -4.08 38.96
CA GLY A 434 74.44 -4.30 37.80
C GLY A 434 73.82 -3.99 36.43
N LEU A 435 72.52 -3.65 36.36
CA LEU A 435 71.85 -3.24 35.11
C LEU A 435 71.51 -1.73 35.09
N THR A 436 71.60 -1.12 33.91
CA THR A 436 71.30 0.31 33.67
C THR A 436 70.60 0.50 32.32
N ILE A 437 69.92 1.64 32.11
CA ILE A 437 69.43 2.03 30.79
C ILE A 437 70.48 2.91 30.11
N THR A 438 70.92 2.52 28.92
CA THR A 438 71.76 3.33 28.04
C THR A 438 71.05 3.52 26.70
N GLY A 439 70.61 4.75 26.42
CA GLY A 439 69.78 5.04 25.24
C GLY A 439 68.46 4.27 25.29
N SER A 440 68.24 3.39 24.30
CA SER A 440 67.07 2.51 24.22
C SER A 440 67.39 1.06 24.56
N THR A 441 68.33 0.80 25.47
CA THR A 441 68.73 -0.57 25.84
C THR A 441 68.96 -0.67 27.35
N ILE A 442 68.38 -1.69 27.98
CA ILE A 442 68.80 -2.12 29.33
C ILE A 442 70.06 -2.97 29.14
N THR A 443 71.18 -2.56 29.75
CA THR A 443 72.46 -3.25 29.62
C THR A 443 73.24 -3.28 30.93
N GLY A 444 74.17 -4.23 31.05
CA GLY A 444 75.07 -4.35 32.18
C GLY A 444 75.39 -5.81 32.49
N THR A 445 75.93 -6.07 33.68
CA THR A 445 76.24 -7.42 34.16
C THR A 445 75.61 -7.55 35.55
N PRO A 446 74.52 -8.33 35.71
CA PRO A 446 73.82 -8.42 36.97
C PRO A 446 74.67 -9.17 38.01
N ASP A 447 74.64 -8.72 39.25
CA ASP A 447 75.53 -9.21 40.32
C ASP A 447 74.80 -10.05 41.39
N THR A 448 73.46 -10.03 41.38
CA THR A 448 72.61 -10.64 42.41
C THR A 448 71.46 -11.41 41.77
N ALA A 449 71.27 -12.66 42.17
CA ALA A 449 70.14 -13.48 41.72
C ALA A 449 68.82 -13.03 42.39
N GLY A 450 67.70 -13.18 41.67
CA GLY A 450 66.37 -12.83 42.14
C GLY A 450 65.47 -12.25 41.04
N THR A 451 64.19 -12.08 41.36
CA THR A 451 63.23 -11.39 40.48
C THR A 451 63.01 -9.97 40.96
N THR A 452 63.17 -8.99 40.08
CA THR A 452 62.92 -7.58 40.35
C THR A 452 61.80 -7.06 39.46
N THR A 453 60.78 -6.46 40.07
CA THR A 453 59.74 -5.71 39.39
C THR A 453 60.16 -4.25 39.26
N PHE A 454 60.08 -3.69 38.05
CA PHE A 454 60.35 -2.27 37.80
C PHE A 454 59.33 -1.68 36.84
N THR A 455 59.16 -0.35 36.88
CA THR A 455 58.29 0.35 35.94
C THR A 455 59.15 1.12 34.95
N LEU A 456 59.05 0.73 33.67
CA LEU A 456 59.71 1.41 32.57
C LEU A 456 58.88 2.63 32.17
N VAL A 457 59.54 3.76 31.94
CA VAL A 457 58.94 5.01 31.51
C VAL A 457 59.54 5.39 30.16
N VAL A 458 58.68 5.64 29.17
CA VAL A 458 59.07 6.26 27.90
C VAL A 458 58.41 7.63 27.80
N THR A 459 59.22 8.66 27.52
CA THR A 459 58.76 10.03 27.29
C THR A 459 59.18 10.48 25.92
N ASP A 460 58.24 11.05 25.16
CA ASP A 460 58.52 11.61 23.85
C ASP A 460 58.96 13.10 23.93
N ASP A 461 59.40 13.65 22.80
CA ASP A 461 59.87 15.05 22.69
C ASP A 461 58.74 16.10 22.86
N ALA A 462 57.47 15.65 22.87
CA ALA A 462 56.32 16.49 23.17
C ALA A 462 55.93 16.44 24.68
N GLY A 463 56.62 15.62 25.48
CA GLY A 463 56.36 15.44 26.91
C GLY A 463 55.28 14.41 27.23
N VAL A 464 54.82 13.62 26.26
CA VAL A 464 53.89 12.51 26.48
C VAL A 464 54.64 11.38 27.18
N VAL A 465 54.12 10.93 28.33
CA VAL A 465 54.73 9.89 29.16
C VAL A 465 53.88 8.63 29.14
N VAL A 466 54.52 7.48 28.94
CA VAL A 466 53.90 6.16 29.04
C VAL A 466 54.71 5.29 29.97
N GLU A 467 54.02 4.59 30.87
CA GLU A 467 54.63 3.71 31.85
C GLU A 467 54.16 2.26 31.63
N LYS A 468 55.06 1.29 31.84
CA LYS A 468 54.72 -0.14 31.81
C LYS A 468 55.61 -0.92 32.76
N SER A 469 54.99 -1.73 33.62
CA SER A 469 55.69 -2.58 34.57
C SER A 469 56.18 -3.88 33.93
N PHE A 470 57.37 -4.31 34.35
CA PHE A 470 58.00 -5.56 33.94
C PHE A 470 58.66 -6.24 35.12
N ASP A 471 58.80 -7.56 35.01
CA ASP A 471 59.65 -8.37 35.87
C ASP A 471 60.88 -8.82 35.08
N ILE A 472 62.06 -8.74 35.72
CA ILE A 472 63.29 -9.40 35.26
C ILE A 472 63.70 -10.41 36.32
N THR A 473 63.87 -11.67 35.92
CA THR A 473 64.47 -12.73 36.74
C THR A 473 65.94 -12.88 36.39
N ILE A 474 66.81 -12.85 37.40
CA ILE A 474 68.24 -13.18 37.31
C ILE A 474 68.48 -14.50 38.04
N ASN A 475 69.04 -15.49 37.34
CA ASN A 475 69.41 -16.80 37.88
C ASN A 475 70.86 -16.84 38.40
#